data_AF-T1CU29-F1
#
_entry.id   AF-T1CU29-F1
#
_cell.length_a   1.000
_cell.length_b   1.000
_cell.length_c   1.000
_cell.angle_alpha   90.00
_cell.angle_beta   90.00
_cell.angle_gamma   90.00
#
_symmetry.space_group_name_H-M   'P 1'
#
loop_
_entity.id
_entity.type
_entity.pdbx_description
1 polymer ?
#
loop_
_entity_poly.entity_id
_entity_poly.type
_entity_poly.pdbx_seq_one_letter_code
_entity_poly.pdbx_strand_id
1 'polypeptide(L)'
;MEFVLDSSVTMSWFFADEATNATDELLDRLNSDGRAVVAAHWVLEVGNTLLMAERRKRSTVAESSHFLAILAALPIEMDQETIS
;
A
#
# COMPACT_ATOMS: atom_id res chain seq x y z
N MET A 1 -7.09 -16.36 -3.33
CA MET A 1 -6.81 -15.90 -4.71
C MET A 1 -5.74 -14.83 -4.63
N GLU A 2 -4.76 -14.86 -5.53
CA GLU A 2 -3.57 -14.01 -5.49
C GLU A 2 -3.64 -12.94 -6.59
N PHE A 3 -3.16 -11.73 -6.31
CA PHE A 3 -3.09 -10.64 -7.28
C PHE A 3 -1.84 -9.77 -7.05
N VAL A 4 -1.41 -9.07 -8.10
CA VAL A 4 -0.31 -8.11 -8.00
C VAL A 4 -0.84 -6.77 -7.49
N LEU A 5 -0.26 -6.26 -6.41
CA LEU A 5 -0.61 -4.99 -5.81
C LEU A 5 0.41 -3.91 -6.21
N ASP A 6 -0.08 -2.83 -6.77
CA ASP A 6 0.73 -1.66 -7.13
C ASP A 6 0.80 -0.64 -5.99
N SER A 7 1.85 0.18 -5.98
CA SER A 7 2.02 1.23 -4.98
C SER A 7 0.93 2.31 -5.09
N SER A 8 0.44 2.63 -6.30
CA SER A 8 -0.65 3.61 -6.48
C SER A 8 -1.97 3.12 -5.86
N VAL A 9 -2.31 1.84 -6.01
CA VAL A 9 -3.48 1.22 -5.37
C VAL A 9 -3.30 1.26 -3.85
N THR A 10 -2.11 0.91 -3.36
CA THR A 10 -1.81 0.97 -1.93
C THR A 10 -2.02 2.38 -1.38
N MET A 11 -1.49 3.40 -2.08
CA MET A 11 -1.58 4.78 -1.64
C MET A 11 -3.02 5.35 -1.70
N SER A 12 -3.89 4.78 -2.54
CA SER A 12 -5.32 5.12 -2.52
C SER A 12 -6.02 4.78 -1.21
N TRP A 13 -5.53 3.78 -0.45
CA TRP A 13 -6.06 3.45 0.87
C TRP A 13 -5.61 4.44 1.96
N PHE A 14 -4.55 5.19 1.70
CA PHE A 14 -4.05 6.23 2.59
C PHE A 14 -4.71 7.58 2.31
N PHE A 15 -4.90 7.93 1.04
CA PHE A 15 -5.52 9.17 0.61
C PHE A 15 -7.00 8.94 0.29
N ALA A 16 -7.88 9.33 1.20
CA ALA A 16 -9.33 9.13 1.06
C ALA A 16 -9.92 9.76 -0.22
N ASP A 17 -9.29 10.79 -0.79
CA ASP A 17 -9.67 11.41 -2.06
C ASP A 17 -9.24 10.61 -3.30
N GLU A 18 -8.34 9.65 -3.14
CA GLU A 18 -7.83 8.77 -4.21
C GLU A 18 -8.47 7.37 -4.16
N ALA A 19 -9.19 7.04 -3.08
CA ALA A 19 -9.91 5.78 -2.92
C ALA A 19 -11.06 5.64 -3.93
N THR A 20 -11.27 4.42 -4.43
CA THR A 20 -12.36 4.08 -5.35
C THR A 20 -12.97 2.74 -4.93
N ASN A 21 -14.20 2.46 -5.36
CA ASN A 21 -14.83 1.16 -5.10
C ASN A 21 -13.94 -0.03 -5.52
N ALA A 22 -13.19 0.11 -6.61
CA ALA A 22 -12.30 -0.93 -7.09
C ALA A 22 -11.10 -1.15 -6.16
N THR A 23 -10.52 -0.08 -5.61
CA THR A 23 -9.39 -0.20 -4.69
C THR A 23 -9.85 -0.65 -3.30
N ASP A 24 -11.04 -0.25 -2.86
CA ASP A 24 -11.66 -0.73 -1.62
C ASP A 24 -11.98 -2.24 -1.70
N GLU A 25 -12.52 -2.71 -2.82
CA GLU A 25 -12.75 -4.14 -3.05
C GLU A 25 -11.45 -4.97 -2.97
N LEU A 26 -10.31 -4.41 -3.40
CA LEU A 26 -9.01 -5.07 -3.27
C LEU A 26 -8.56 -5.15 -1.80
N LEU A 27 -8.84 -4.12 -1.01
CA LEU A 27 -8.56 -4.14 0.44
C LEU A 27 -9.46 -5.15 1.17
N ASP A 28 -10.76 -5.19 0.85
CA ASP A 28 -11.71 -6.16 1.41
C ASP A 28 -11.31 -7.60 1.10
N ARG A 29 -10.77 -7.84 -0.10
CA ARG A 29 -10.21 -9.15 -0.48
C ARG A 29 -9.03 -9.52 0.39
N LEU A 30 -8.11 -8.59 0.68
CA LEU A 30 -6.96 -8.84 1.56
C LEU A 30 -7.37 -9.10 3.01
N ASN A 31 -8.46 -8.48 3.47
CA ASN A 31 -9.00 -8.72 4.81
C ASN A 31 -9.78 -10.04 4.95
N SER A 32 -10.13 -10.67 3.82
CA SER A 32 -10.84 -11.96 3.79
C SER A 32 -9.85 -13.11 3.58
N ASP A 33 -9.81 -13.71 2.39
CA ASP A 33 -8.94 -14.85 2.04
C ASP A 33 -7.98 -14.55 0.87
N GLY A 34 -7.81 -13.27 0.53
CA GLY A 34 -6.94 -12.79 -0.55
C GLY A 34 -5.48 -12.73 -0.13
N ARG A 35 -4.59 -12.71 -1.13
CA ARG A 35 -3.17 -12.40 -0.95
C ARG A 35 -2.73 -11.44 -2.04
N ALA A 36 -1.83 -10.53 -1.69
CA ALA A 36 -1.21 -9.62 -2.64
C ALA A 36 0.28 -9.94 -2.79
N VAL A 37 0.77 -9.82 -4.01
CA VAL A 37 2.20 -9.85 -4.32
C VAL A 37 2.62 -8.46 -4.81
N VAL A 38 3.72 -7.94 -4.29
CA VAL A 38 4.26 -6.62 -4.69
C VAL A 38 5.65 -6.77 -5.28
N ALA A 39 6.01 -5.89 -6.22
CA ALA A 39 7.37 -5.84 -6.74
C ALA A 39 8.38 -5.37 -5.67
N ALA A 40 9.65 -5.75 -5.80
CA ALA A 40 10.68 -5.40 -4.81
C ALA A 40 10.84 -3.89 -4.55
N HIS A 41 10.57 -3.04 -5.55
CA HIS A 41 10.64 -1.58 -5.42
C HIS A 41 9.42 -0.94 -4.73
N TRP A 42 8.33 -1.69 -4.51
CA TRP A 42 7.09 -1.18 -3.94
C TRP A 42 7.31 -0.48 -2.58
N VAL A 43 8.17 -1.03 -1.73
CA VAL A 43 8.47 -0.44 -0.41
C VAL A 43 9.08 0.96 -0.56
N LEU A 44 9.93 1.17 -1.57
CA LEU A 44 10.54 2.46 -1.85
C LEU A 44 9.51 3.46 -2.37
N GLU A 45 8.57 3.02 -3.22
CA GLU A 45 7.53 3.87 -3.77
C GLU A 45 6.52 4.32 -2.69
N VAL A 46 6.05 3.39 -1.85
CA VAL A 46 5.18 3.69 -0.71
C VAL A 46 5.90 4.65 0.26
N GLY A 47 7.14 4.32 0.65
CA GLY A 47 7.94 5.16 1.55
C GLY A 47 8.19 6.57 1.00
N ASN A 48 8.56 6.68 -0.28
CA ASN A 48 8.77 7.97 -0.93
C ASN A 48 7.47 8.78 -1.02
N THR A 49 6.34 8.14 -1.30
CA THR A 49 5.05 8.82 -1.40
C THR A 49 4.60 9.35 -0.05
N LEU A 50 4.73 8.57 1.02
CA LEU A 50 4.46 9.02 2.40
C LEU A 50 5.38 10.19 2.80
N LEU A 51 6.69 10.08 2.54
CA LEU A 51 7.65 11.15 2.82
C LEU A 51 7.31 12.44 2.06
N MET A 52 6.89 12.32 0.80
CA MET A 52 6.48 13.47 0.00
C MET A 52 5.16 14.09 0.48
N ALA A 53 4.23 13.27 0.98
CA ALA A 53 2.99 13.74 1.59
C ALA A 53 3.25 14.55 2.86
N GLU A 54 4.14 14.06 3.73
CA GLU A 54 4.58 14.77 4.94
C GLU A 54 5.27 16.10 4.60
N ARG A 55 6.21 16.08 3.63
CA ARG A 55 6.89 17.30 3.16
C ARG A 55 5.91 18.34 2.61
N ARG A 56 4.83 17.89 1.97
CA ARG A 56 3.75 18.73 1.44
C ARG A 56 2.67 19.05 2.47
N LYS A 57 2.80 18.59 3.72
CA LYS A 57 1.81 18.74 4.79
C LYS A 57 0.42 18.17 4.44
N ARG A 58 0.38 17.14 3.58
CA ARG A 58 -0.83 16.35 3.29
C ARG A 58 -1.06 15.24 4.32
N SER A 59 -0.03 14.86 5.07
CA SER A 59 -0.10 13.90 6.18
C SER A 59 0.93 14.24 7.26
N THR A 60 0.79 13.59 8.40
CA THR A 60 1.71 13.62 9.53
C THR A 60 2.48 12.31 9.64
N VAL A 61 3.63 12.35 10.33
CA VAL A 61 4.43 11.15 10.63
C VAL A 61 3.63 10.10 11.40
N ALA A 62 2.70 10.53 12.26
CA ALA A 62 1.84 9.63 13.02
C ALA A 62 0.85 8.88 12.12
N GLU A 63 0.24 9.57 11.15
CA GLU A 63 -0.65 8.95 10.16
C GLU A 63 0.11 7.97 9.26
N SER A 64 1.28 8.36 8.74
CA SER A 64 2.14 7.47 7.96
C SER A 64 2.54 6.22 8.75
N SER A 65 2.94 6.39 10.01
CA SER A 65 3.35 5.27 10.88
C SER A 65 2.19 4.33 11.18
N HIS A 66 0.99 4.88 11.41
CA HIS A 66 -0.23 4.09 11.61
C HIS A 66 -0.59 3.30 10.36
N PHE A 67 -0.53 3.94 9.19
CA PHE A 67 -0.81 3.29 7.91
C PHE A 67 0.17 2.16 7.61
N LEU A 68 1.47 2.35 7.83
CA LEU A 68 2.47 1.30 7.68
C LEU A 68 2.23 0.11 8.62
N ALA A 69 1.74 0.36 9.84
CA ALA A 69 1.36 -0.71 10.76
C ALA A 69 0.14 -1.52 10.26
N ILE A 70 -0.82 -0.86 9.61
CA ILE A 70 -1.96 -1.53 8.96
C ILE A 70 -1.45 -2.37 7.78
N LEU A 71 -0.63 -1.81 6.90
CA LEU A 71 -0.07 -2.53 5.74
C LEU A 71 0.72 -3.77 6.16
N ALA A 72 1.49 -3.68 7.25
CA ALA A 72 2.25 -4.81 7.79
C ALA A 72 1.36 -5.94 8.34
N ALA A 73 0.08 -5.68 8.62
CA ALA A 73 -0.89 -6.67 9.06
C ALA A 73 -1.64 -7.34 7.90
N LEU A 74 -1.53 -6.80 6.68
CA LEU A 74 -2.17 -7.38 5.49
C LEU A 74 -1.33 -8.52 4.91
N PRO A 75 -1.96 -9.51 4.25
CA PRO A 75 -1.27 -10.63 3.60
C PRO A 75 -0.62 -10.18 2.27
N ILE A 76 0.44 -9.37 2.39
CA ILE A 76 1.24 -8.85 1.26
C ILE A 76 2.61 -9.53 1.28
N GLU A 77 2.97 -10.16 0.17
CA GLU A 77 4.25 -10.84 -0.05
C GLU A 77 5.06 -10.07 -1.11
N MET A 78 6.37 -9.97 -0.95
CA MET A 78 7.24 -9.38 -1.97
C MET A 78 7.67 -10.44 -2.98
N ASP A 79 7.53 -10.15 -4.26
CA ASP A 79 8.12 -10.95 -5.33
C ASP A 79 9.64 -10.75 -5.32
N GLN A 80 10.39 -11.85 -5.17
CA GLN A 80 11.85 -11.85 -5.13
C GLN A 80 12.50 -11.92 -6.52
N GLU A 81 11.74 -12.11 -7.61
CA GLU A 81 12.30 -12.18 -8.96
C GLU A 81 12.73 -10.80 -9.53
N THR A 82 12.28 -9.69 -8.94
CA THR A 82 12.68 -8.32 -9.39
C THR A 82 14.01 -7.83 -8.78
N ILE A 83 14.77 -8.71 -8.09
CA ILE A 83 16.08 -8.38 -7.49
C ILE A 83 17.24 -8.53 -8.50
N SER A 84 16.96 -8.94 -9.74
CA SER A 84 18.01 -9.14 -10.77
C SER A 84 18.57 -7.86 -11.39
#